data_AF-A0A1Y4M2U5-F1
#
_entry.id   AF-A0A1Y4M2U5-F1
#
_cell.length_a   1.000
_cell.length_b   1.000
_cell.length_c   1.000
_cell.angle_alpha   90.00
_cell.angle_beta   90.00
_cell.angle_gamma   90.00
#
_symmetry.space_group_name_H-M   'P 1'
#
loop_
_entity.id
_entity.type
_entity.pdbx_description
1 polymer ?
#
loop_
_entity_poly.entity_id
_entity_poly.type
_entity_poly.pdbx_seq_one_letter_code
_entity_poly.pdbx_strand_id
1 'polypeptide(L)'
;TPAPQDKVDIPVSGDKAEATVGGVDLVLNNAGKVFASGTTVTVENITQGAIYDSVTKALAQVVDKMDHTAIFEFTATRDGNAVQPDGALSVTFGIPQNLTADHLKLFYVSEDGKYQEVEITVDPDARTVTANLTHFSTYVLANVVESSGSEPVPPTGDHAPLMAYLSVMMLAAVSLLTLAANKRKA
;
A
#
# COMPACT_ATOMS: atom_id res chain seq x y z
N THR A 1 -20.77 3.95 24.81
CA THR A 1 -19.45 3.49 24.33
C THR A 1 -18.47 4.63 24.55
N PRO A 2 -17.28 4.40 25.15
CA PRO A 2 -16.26 5.44 25.21
C PRO A 2 -15.91 5.91 23.78
N ALA A 3 -15.53 7.19 23.65
CA ALA A 3 -15.09 7.72 22.36
C ALA A 3 -13.85 6.96 21.90
N PRO A 4 -13.71 6.67 20.58
CA PRO A 4 -12.48 6.12 20.05
C PRO A 4 -11.30 6.99 20.48
N GLN A 5 -10.25 6.36 20.99
CA GLN A 5 -9.02 7.07 21.30
C GLN A 5 -8.17 7.10 20.03
N ASP A 6 -7.71 8.29 19.67
CA ASP A 6 -6.79 8.46 18.55
C ASP A 6 -5.38 7.98 18.92
N LYS A 7 -5.06 7.84 20.20
CA LYS A 7 -3.78 7.33 20.68
C LYS A 7 -3.99 6.33 21.79
N VAL A 8 -3.38 5.15 21.67
CA VAL A 8 -3.49 4.08 22.66
C VAL A 8 -2.12 3.52 23.01
N ASP A 9 -1.86 3.41 24.31
CA ASP A 9 -0.70 2.71 24.87
C ASP A 9 -1.08 1.25 25.17
N ILE A 10 -0.38 0.32 24.53
CA ILE A 10 -0.62 -1.12 24.57
C ILE A 10 0.54 -1.78 25.33
N PRO A 11 0.38 -2.12 26.63
CA PRO A 11 1.43 -2.77 27.38
C PRO A 11 1.66 -4.20 26.89
N VAL A 12 2.93 -4.55 26.60
CA VAL A 12 3.31 -5.91 26.23
C VAL A 12 3.33 -6.79 27.48
N SER A 13 2.21 -7.48 27.73
CA SER A 13 2.02 -8.38 28.87
C SER A 13 1.95 -9.86 28.47
N GLY A 14 1.95 -10.17 27.18
CA GLY A 14 1.94 -11.53 26.63
C GLY A 14 2.08 -11.50 25.10
N ASP A 15 1.88 -12.66 24.47
CA ASP A 15 2.01 -12.78 23.00
C ASP A 15 0.96 -11.95 22.27
N LYS A 16 -0.28 -11.95 22.75
CA LYS A 16 -1.40 -11.26 22.10
C LYS A 16 -1.83 -10.03 22.89
N ALA A 17 -2.08 -8.92 22.20
CA ALA A 17 -2.70 -7.73 22.77
C ALA A 17 -3.72 -7.13 21.77
N GLU A 18 -4.81 -6.57 22.29
CA GLU A 18 -5.90 -6.02 21.48
C GLU A 18 -6.15 -4.56 21.89
N ALA A 19 -6.48 -3.72 20.92
CA ALA A 19 -6.78 -2.30 21.11
C ALA A 19 -7.74 -1.80 20.03
N THR A 20 -8.42 -0.68 20.28
CA THR A 20 -9.17 0.04 19.26
C THR A 20 -8.59 1.45 19.13
N VAL A 21 -8.06 1.79 17.95
CA VAL A 21 -7.36 3.07 17.68
C VAL A 21 -8.05 3.76 16.52
N GLY A 22 -8.53 5.00 16.71
CA GLY A 22 -9.27 5.73 15.67
C GLY A 22 -10.54 5.00 15.18
N GLY A 23 -11.12 4.12 16.02
CA GLY A 23 -12.28 3.31 15.68
C GLY A 23 -11.97 2.04 14.87
N VAL A 24 -10.69 1.70 14.71
CA VAL A 24 -10.22 0.48 14.07
C VAL A 24 -9.74 -0.49 15.14
N ASP A 25 -10.20 -1.73 15.08
CA ASP A 25 -9.71 -2.79 15.97
C ASP A 25 -8.33 -3.27 15.49
N LEU A 26 -7.39 -3.37 16.42
CA LEU A 26 -6.03 -3.81 16.19
C LEU A 26 -5.69 -4.98 17.12
N VAL A 27 -4.95 -5.93 16.59
CA VAL A 27 -4.42 -7.06 17.34
C VAL A 27 -2.92 -7.18 17.07
N LEU A 28 -2.12 -7.10 18.12
CA LEU A 28 -0.71 -7.48 18.09
C LEU A 28 -0.65 -8.98 18.39
N ASN A 29 -0.32 -9.82 17.40
CA ASN A 29 -0.50 -11.28 17.51
C ASN A 29 0.65 -12.00 18.22
N ASN A 30 1.83 -11.40 18.27
CA ASN A 30 3.06 -12.00 18.81
C ASN A 30 3.95 -10.99 19.57
N ALA A 31 3.38 -9.94 20.15
CA ALA A 31 4.10 -8.86 20.85
C ALA A 31 5.09 -9.38 21.90
N GLY A 32 4.67 -10.33 22.75
CA GLY A 32 5.51 -10.95 23.78
C GLY A 32 6.71 -11.75 23.25
N LYS A 33 6.74 -12.08 21.95
CA LYS A 33 7.87 -12.78 21.31
C LYS A 33 8.89 -11.84 20.70
N VAL A 34 8.45 -10.65 20.28
CA VAL A 34 9.30 -9.68 19.55
C VAL A 34 9.68 -8.47 20.39
N PHE A 35 9.06 -8.30 21.55
CA PHE A 35 9.44 -7.30 22.54
C PHE A 35 9.80 -7.95 23.87
N ALA A 36 10.79 -7.35 24.53
CA ALA A 36 11.10 -7.71 25.89
C ALA A 36 10.00 -7.20 26.86
N SER A 37 9.84 -7.88 27.99
CA SER A 37 8.83 -7.53 29.00
C SER A 37 8.99 -6.11 29.54
N GLY A 38 7.88 -5.42 29.74
CA GLY A 38 7.86 -4.01 30.18
C GLY A 38 7.88 -3.00 29.03
N THR A 39 7.92 -3.46 27.77
CA THR A 39 7.68 -2.60 26.62
C THR A 39 6.22 -2.16 26.55
N THR A 40 5.99 -0.92 26.15
CA THR A 40 4.69 -0.39 25.76
C THR A 40 4.75 -0.01 24.29
N VAL A 41 3.83 -0.56 23.49
CA VAL A 41 3.62 -0.17 22.09
C VAL A 41 2.57 0.93 22.07
N THR A 42 2.89 2.09 21.51
CA THR A 42 1.96 3.19 21.34
C THR A 42 1.54 3.25 19.87
N VAL A 43 0.24 3.24 19.64
CA VAL A 43 -0.34 3.38 18.29
C VAL A 43 -1.20 4.64 18.26
N GLU A 44 -0.94 5.50 17.28
CA GLU A 44 -1.68 6.76 17.09
C GLU A 44 -2.32 6.80 15.70
N ASN A 45 -3.62 7.04 15.62
CA ASN A 45 -4.32 7.37 14.39
C ASN A 45 -4.06 8.83 14.02
N ILE A 46 -3.43 9.02 12.87
CA ILE A 46 -2.99 10.33 12.39
C ILE A 46 -4.03 10.88 11.41
N THR A 47 -4.66 11.99 11.77
CA THR A 47 -5.70 12.65 10.96
C THR A 47 -5.30 14.05 10.47
N GLN A 48 -4.18 14.59 10.98
CA GLN A 48 -3.68 15.93 10.65
C GLN A 48 -2.21 16.11 11.08
N GLY A 49 -1.59 17.21 10.66
CA GLY A 49 -0.24 17.61 11.06
C GLY A 49 0.85 17.11 10.11
N ALA A 50 2.11 17.28 10.51
CA ALA A 50 3.25 17.05 9.61
C ALA A 50 3.36 15.62 9.07
N ILE A 51 3.04 14.61 9.88
CA ILE A 51 3.01 13.20 9.45
C ILE A 51 1.91 13.02 8.39
N TYR A 52 0.70 13.53 8.64
CA TYR A 52 -0.41 13.49 7.68
C TYR A 52 -0.04 14.16 6.35
N ASP A 53 0.57 15.35 6.40
CA ASP A 53 0.98 16.09 5.21
C ASP A 53 2.05 15.34 4.42
N SER A 54 3.01 14.72 5.11
CA SER A 54 4.06 13.90 4.51
C SER A 54 3.47 12.68 3.79
N VAL A 55 2.58 11.94 4.47
CA VAL A 55 1.85 10.79 3.89
C VAL A 55 1.02 11.22 2.68
N THR A 56 0.28 12.32 2.81
CA THR A 56 -0.56 12.88 1.73
C THR A 56 0.27 13.13 0.49
N LYS A 57 1.45 13.73 0.65
CA LYS A 57 2.37 13.99 -0.45
C LYS A 57 2.99 12.71 -1.02
N ALA A 58 3.39 11.77 -0.16
CA ALA A 58 4.06 10.54 -0.56
C ALA A 58 3.17 9.65 -1.43
N LEU A 59 1.88 9.54 -1.08
CA LEU A 59 0.95 8.60 -1.69
C LEU A 59 -0.05 9.23 -2.69
N ALA A 60 0.08 10.52 -2.99
CA ALA A 60 -0.84 11.30 -3.83
C ALA A 60 -1.14 10.71 -5.22
N GLN A 61 -0.24 9.87 -5.76
CA GLN A 61 -0.38 9.27 -7.10
C GLN A 61 -0.80 7.79 -7.07
N VAL A 62 -0.92 7.19 -5.89
CA VAL A 62 -1.14 5.74 -5.73
C VAL A 62 -2.50 5.44 -5.10
N VAL A 63 -2.89 6.25 -4.11
CA VAL A 63 -4.14 6.08 -3.38
C VAL A 63 -5.29 6.75 -4.12
N ASP A 64 -6.45 6.09 -4.19
CA ASP A 64 -7.64 6.61 -4.86
C ASP A 64 -8.18 7.87 -4.17
N LYS A 65 -8.36 7.78 -2.85
CA LYS A 65 -8.96 8.83 -2.02
C LYS A 65 -8.19 8.96 -0.71
N MET A 66 -7.40 10.02 -0.56
CA MET A 66 -6.59 10.21 0.65
C MET A 66 -7.44 10.43 1.91
N ASP A 67 -8.63 11.01 1.78
CA ASP A 67 -9.62 11.13 2.84
C ASP A 67 -10.27 9.78 3.21
N HIS A 68 -10.08 8.76 2.39
CA HIS A 68 -10.42 7.37 2.67
C HIS A 68 -9.14 6.57 2.94
N THR A 69 -8.40 6.94 3.98
CA THR A 69 -7.22 6.20 4.46
C THR A 69 -7.26 6.06 5.97
N ALA A 70 -6.56 5.05 6.50
CA ALA A 70 -6.25 4.96 7.91
C ALA A 70 -4.74 5.02 8.09
N ILE A 71 -4.26 6.07 8.75
CA ILE A 71 -2.84 6.32 9.00
C ILE A 71 -2.57 6.02 10.47
N PHE A 72 -1.57 5.19 10.73
CA PHE A 72 -1.18 4.78 12.07
C PHE A 72 0.31 5.02 12.29
N GLU A 73 0.66 5.76 13.32
CA GLU A 73 2.03 5.86 13.81
C GLU A 73 2.25 4.81 14.90
N PHE A 74 3.20 3.90 14.68
CA PHE A 74 3.63 2.92 15.67
C PHE A 74 4.93 3.37 16.31
N THR A 75 4.95 3.44 17.64
CA THR A 75 6.18 3.64 18.44
C THR A 75 6.21 2.63 19.58
N ALA A 76 7.39 2.40 20.16
CA ALA A 76 7.51 1.55 21.34
C ALA A 76 8.53 2.14 22.31
N THR A 77 8.22 2.07 23.59
CA THR A 77 9.12 2.48 24.65
C THR A 77 9.28 1.39 25.70
N ARG A 78 10.47 1.33 26.29
CA ARG A 78 10.78 0.50 27.45
C ARG A 78 11.63 1.32 28.42
N ASP A 79 11.18 1.43 29.66
CA ASP A 79 11.83 2.25 30.70
C ASP A 79 12.10 3.69 30.22
N GLY A 80 11.17 4.25 29.44
CA GLY A 80 11.25 5.59 28.87
C GLY A 80 12.13 5.73 27.61
N ASN A 81 12.78 4.67 27.14
CA ASN A 81 13.62 4.69 25.95
C ASN A 81 12.90 4.10 24.74
N ALA A 82 13.08 4.69 23.56
CA ALA A 82 12.56 4.12 22.32
C ALA A 82 13.20 2.76 22.01
N VAL A 83 12.39 1.80 21.60
CA VAL A 83 12.82 0.44 21.23
C VAL A 83 12.18 0.02 19.90
N GLN A 84 12.81 -0.92 19.21
CA GLN A 84 12.28 -1.57 18.00
C GLN A 84 11.97 -3.04 18.32
N PRO A 85 11.08 -3.70 17.56
CA PRO A 85 10.86 -5.13 17.72
C PRO A 85 12.11 -5.91 17.30
N ASP A 86 12.44 -6.99 18.01
CA ASP A 86 13.56 -7.92 17.71
C ASP A 86 13.16 -8.98 16.67
N GLY A 87 12.27 -8.62 15.76
CA GLY A 87 11.66 -9.51 14.78
C GLY A 87 10.41 -8.91 14.16
N ALA A 88 9.76 -9.65 13.27
CA ALA A 88 8.52 -9.20 12.65
C ALA A 88 7.35 -9.28 13.63
N LEU A 89 6.76 -8.14 13.95
CA LEU A 89 5.50 -8.06 14.68
C LEU A 89 4.33 -8.33 13.72
N SER A 90 3.60 -9.41 13.95
CA SER A 90 2.36 -9.69 13.24
C SER A 90 1.24 -8.82 13.83
N VAL A 91 0.64 -7.98 12.98
CA VAL A 91 -0.45 -7.08 13.36
C VAL A 91 -1.65 -7.35 12.47
N THR A 92 -2.82 -7.53 13.08
CA THR A 92 -4.10 -7.60 12.39
C THR A 92 -4.87 -6.30 12.63
N PHE A 93 -5.37 -5.70 11.56
CA PHE A 93 -6.21 -4.51 11.57
C PHE A 93 -7.62 -4.90 11.10
N GLY A 94 -8.65 -4.36 11.73
CA GLY A 94 -9.98 -4.30 11.14
C GLY A 94 -9.95 -3.38 9.92
N ILE A 95 -10.70 -3.72 8.87
CA ILE A 95 -10.83 -2.85 7.70
C ILE A 95 -11.79 -1.71 8.07
N PRO A 96 -11.35 -0.44 8.06
CA PRO A 96 -12.18 0.74 8.31
C PRO A 96 -13.44 0.75 7.43
N GLN A 97 -14.56 1.30 7.93
CA GLN A 97 -15.83 1.30 7.20
C GLN A 97 -15.79 2.01 5.84
N ASN A 98 -14.90 2.99 5.67
CA ASN A 98 -14.68 3.74 4.44
C ASN A 98 -13.69 3.06 3.46
N LEU A 99 -13.12 1.91 3.83
CA LEU A 99 -12.23 1.11 2.99
C LEU A 99 -12.88 -0.23 2.59
N THR A 100 -12.51 -0.73 1.43
CA THR A 100 -12.94 -2.05 0.92
C THR A 100 -11.79 -3.07 0.99
N ALA A 101 -12.11 -4.36 0.99
CA ALA A 101 -11.10 -5.42 0.87
C ALA A 101 -10.46 -5.44 -0.53
N ASP A 102 -11.22 -5.06 -1.57
CA ASP A 102 -10.72 -4.99 -2.94
C ASP A 102 -9.70 -3.85 -3.10
N HIS A 103 -8.57 -4.14 -3.77
CA HIS A 103 -7.45 -3.20 -3.97
C HIS A 103 -6.92 -2.57 -2.68
N LEU A 104 -7.15 -3.21 -1.52
CA LEU A 104 -6.60 -2.78 -0.26
C LEU A 104 -5.09 -3.01 -0.24
N LYS A 105 -4.33 -2.02 0.21
CA LYS A 105 -2.88 -2.08 0.39
C LYS A 105 -2.49 -1.46 1.72
N LEU A 106 -1.36 -1.91 2.26
CA LEU A 106 -0.71 -1.29 3.40
C LEU A 106 0.62 -0.71 2.92
N PHE A 107 0.90 0.54 3.29
CA PHE A 107 2.16 1.20 2.99
C PHE A 107 2.89 1.54 4.28
N TYR A 108 4.18 1.27 4.31
CA TYR A 108 5.11 1.90 5.24
C TYR A 108 5.54 3.25 4.64
N VAL A 109 5.52 4.32 5.43
CA VAL A 109 6.02 5.65 5.03
C VAL A 109 7.10 6.08 6.01
N SER A 110 8.31 6.30 5.52
CA SER A 110 9.43 6.78 6.33
C SER A 110 9.33 8.28 6.60
N GLU A 111 10.06 8.76 7.60
CA GLU A 111 10.10 10.19 7.98
C GLU A 111 10.51 11.12 6.82
N ASP A 112 11.31 10.64 5.87
CA ASP A 112 11.72 11.39 4.67
C ASP A 112 10.66 11.38 3.54
N GLY A 113 9.48 10.80 3.80
CA GLY A 113 8.35 10.77 2.87
C GLY A 113 8.48 9.77 1.73
N LYS A 114 9.42 8.81 1.82
CA LYS A 114 9.43 7.64 0.94
C LYS A 114 8.44 6.60 1.46
N TYR A 115 7.92 5.79 0.56
CA TYR A 115 7.01 4.72 0.93
C TYR A 115 7.40 3.38 0.31
N GLN A 116 6.98 2.31 0.97
CA GLN A 116 7.11 0.93 0.50
C GLN A 116 5.79 0.20 0.74
N GLU A 117 5.35 -0.60 -0.21
CA GLU A 117 4.23 -1.51 0.01
C GLU A 117 4.65 -2.62 0.98
N VAL A 118 3.78 -2.88 1.96
CA VAL A 118 3.93 -3.97 2.93
C VAL A 118 3.00 -5.09 2.49
N GLU A 119 3.53 -6.31 2.42
CA GLU A 119 2.73 -7.49 2.10
C GLU A 119 1.66 -7.70 3.17
N ILE A 120 0.43 -7.96 2.70
CA ILE A 120 -0.74 -8.16 3.55
C ILE A 120 -1.49 -9.43 3.19
N THR A 121 -2.12 -10.04 4.19
CA THR A 121 -3.14 -11.08 4.01
C THR A 121 -4.50 -10.49 4.38
N VAL A 122 -5.42 -10.46 3.43
CA VAL A 122 -6.78 -9.92 3.63
C VAL A 122 -7.74 -11.07 3.90
N ASP A 123 -8.54 -10.95 4.96
CA ASP A 123 -9.72 -11.77 5.24
C ASP A 123 -10.97 -10.92 4.99
N PRO A 124 -11.63 -11.07 3.82
CA PRO A 124 -12.77 -10.25 3.45
C PRO A 124 -14.01 -10.57 4.30
N ASP A 125 -14.18 -11.83 4.73
CA ASP A 125 -15.34 -12.28 5.50
C ASP A 125 -15.29 -11.72 6.92
N ALA A 126 -14.11 -11.74 7.55
CA ALA A 126 -13.88 -11.14 8.85
C ALA A 126 -13.68 -9.62 8.81
N ARG A 127 -13.56 -9.03 7.61
CA ARG A 127 -13.11 -7.65 7.38
C ARG A 127 -11.83 -7.31 8.15
N THR A 128 -10.81 -8.15 8.01
CA THR A 128 -9.50 -7.90 8.62
C THR A 128 -8.36 -7.99 7.62
N VAL A 129 -7.22 -7.40 7.97
CA VAL A 129 -5.98 -7.46 7.22
C VAL A 129 -4.84 -7.72 8.18
N THR A 130 -3.95 -8.66 7.85
CA THR A 130 -2.78 -9.00 8.67
C THR A 130 -1.50 -8.67 7.93
N ALA A 131 -0.54 -8.05 8.62
CA ALA A 131 0.76 -7.66 8.11
C ALA A 131 1.88 -7.99 9.11
N ASN A 132 3.11 -8.07 8.61
CA ASN A 132 4.31 -8.27 9.43
C ASN A 132 5.15 -7.00 9.42
N LEU A 133 5.20 -6.30 10.56
CA LEU A 133 5.89 -5.02 10.71
C LEU A 133 7.27 -5.26 11.35
N THR A 134 8.35 -4.89 10.65
CA THR A 134 9.73 -5.05 11.16
C THR A 134 10.32 -3.77 11.72
N HIS A 135 9.69 -2.63 11.44
CA HIS A 135 10.10 -1.31 11.92
C HIS A 135 8.90 -0.52 12.37
N PHE A 136 9.03 0.20 13.47
CA PHE A 136 7.97 1.06 13.98
C PHE A 136 8.10 2.46 13.39
N SER A 137 7.03 2.91 12.73
CA SER A 137 6.92 4.16 11.97
C SER A 137 5.47 4.37 11.53
N THR A 138 5.26 5.18 10.49
CA THR A 138 3.95 5.45 9.90
C THR A 138 3.53 4.33 8.93
N TYR A 139 2.32 3.82 9.13
CA TYR A 139 1.68 2.83 8.26
C TYR A 139 0.32 3.33 7.76
N VAL A 140 0.02 3.09 6.48
CA VAL A 140 -1.16 3.62 5.81
C VAL A 140 -1.95 2.50 5.16
N LEU A 141 -3.16 2.27 5.63
CA LEU A 141 -4.12 1.37 4.98
C LEU A 141 -4.98 2.18 4.02
N ALA A 142 -5.01 1.77 2.74
CA ALA A 142 -5.69 2.51 1.69
C ALA A 142 -6.15 1.60 0.54
N ASN A 143 -7.23 1.99 -0.14
CA ASN A 143 -7.55 1.45 -1.47
C ASN A 143 -6.74 2.21 -2.53
N VAL A 144 -6.10 1.48 -3.44
CA VAL A 144 -5.28 2.06 -4.50
C VAL A 144 -6.05 2.21 -5.80
N VAL A 145 -5.66 3.17 -6.62
CA VAL A 145 -6.18 3.30 -7.98
C VAL A 145 -5.78 2.07 -8.77
N GLU A 146 -6.72 1.44 -9.47
CA GLU A 146 -6.38 0.40 -10.43
C GLU A 146 -5.48 1.00 -11.51
N SER A 147 -4.20 0.62 -11.51
CA SER A 147 -3.43 0.72 -12.74
C SER A 147 -3.97 -0.34 -13.69
N SER A 148 -4.73 0.11 -14.70
CA SER A 148 -5.05 -0.68 -15.88
C SER A 148 -3.74 -1.18 -16.51
N GLY A 149 -3.33 -2.40 -16.15
CA GLY A 149 -2.29 -3.24 -16.76
C GLY A 149 -1.04 -2.55 -17.30
N SER A 150 0.11 -2.73 -16.64
CA SER A 150 1.41 -2.55 -17.29
C SER A 150 2.29 -3.75 -16.95
N GLU A 151 2.21 -4.79 -17.80
CA GLU A 151 3.31 -5.73 -17.91
C GLU A 151 4.62 -4.97 -18.25
N PRO A 152 5.77 -5.38 -17.72
CA PRO A 152 7.02 -4.69 -18.01
C PRO A 152 7.42 -4.96 -19.47
N VAL A 153 7.23 -3.96 -20.33
CA VAL A 153 7.90 -3.94 -21.64
C VAL A 153 9.38 -3.67 -21.39
N PRO A 154 10.31 -4.52 -21.85
CA PRO A 154 11.73 -4.32 -21.57
C PRO A 154 12.25 -3.02 -22.20
N PRO A 155 13.23 -2.35 -21.57
CA PRO A 155 13.73 -1.07 -22.04
C PRO A 155 14.67 -1.29 -23.23
N THR A 156 14.21 -1.04 -24.45
CA THR A 156 15.11 -0.74 -25.57
C THR A 156 15.04 0.75 -25.83
N GLY A 157 16.13 1.44 -25.55
CA GLY A 157 16.25 2.89 -25.67
C GLY A 157 15.92 3.37 -27.08
N ASP A 158 15.00 4.33 -27.15
CA ASP A 158 14.99 5.49 -28.04
C ASP A 158 13.84 6.41 -27.62
N HIS A 159 14.15 7.62 -27.15
CA HIS A 159 13.13 8.61 -26.86
C HIS A 159 12.62 9.21 -28.19
N ALA A 160 11.43 8.81 -28.62
CA ALA A 160 10.61 9.59 -29.56
C ALA A 160 9.15 9.63 -29.07
N PRO A 161 8.48 10.79 -29.06
CA PRO A 161 7.26 11.01 -28.29
C PRO A 161 6.03 10.31 -28.91
N LEU A 162 5.31 9.55 -28.07
CA LEU A 162 4.12 8.73 -28.38
C LEU A 162 2.86 9.52 -28.79
N MET A 163 2.95 10.82 -29.07
CA MET A 163 1.83 11.62 -29.61
C MET A 163 1.80 11.68 -31.15
N ALA A 164 2.72 10.99 -31.84
CA ALA A 164 2.85 11.07 -33.31
C ALA A 164 2.18 9.94 -34.11
N TYR A 165 1.52 8.95 -33.49
CA TYR A 165 1.09 7.72 -34.19
C TYR A 165 -0.43 7.46 -34.25
N LEU A 166 -1.27 8.49 -34.18
CA LEU A 166 -2.74 8.37 -34.30
C LEU A 166 -3.37 9.02 -35.55
N SER A 167 -2.60 9.38 -36.59
CA SER A 167 -3.17 10.12 -37.75
C SER A 167 -2.89 9.59 -39.17
N VAL A 168 -2.27 8.42 -39.38
CA VAL A 168 -2.02 7.94 -40.76
C VAL A 168 -2.42 6.47 -40.95
N MET A 169 -3.72 6.22 -41.12
CA MET A 169 -4.21 5.00 -41.78
C MET A 169 -5.40 5.32 -42.70
N MET A 170 -5.14 6.07 -43.76
CA MET A 170 -5.93 5.98 -44.99
C MET A 170 -5.01 6.25 -46.18
N LEU A 171 -4.57 5.17 -46.83
CA LEU A 171 -4.28 5.03 -48.28
C LEU A 171 -3.32 3.86 -48.49
N ALA A 172 -3.87 2.70 -48.84
CA ALA A 172 -3.44 1.87 -49.97
C ALA A 172 -4.10 0.48 -49.90
N ALA A 173 -5.39 0.43 -50.21
CA ALA A 173 -5.96 -0.76 -50.83
C ALA A 173 -5.86 -0.56 -52.34
N VAL A 174 -5.01 -1.33 -53.03
CA VAL A 174 -5.33 -2.09 -54.26
C VAL A 174 -4.19 -3.10 -54.48
N SER A 175 -4.49 -4.37 -54.26
CA SER A 175 -3.78 -5.49 -54.87
C SER A 175 -4.67 -6.01 -56.02
N LEU A 176 -4.08 -6.35 -57.18
CA LEU A 176 -4.25 -7.61 -57.93
C LEU A 176 -4.21 -7.46 -59.47
N LEU A 177 -3.83 -8.60 -60.07
CA LEU A 177 -3.93 -9.06 -61.46
C LEU A 177 -2.80 -8.60 -62.41
N THR A 178 -2.08 -9.46 -63.15
CA THR A 178 -2.27 -10.89 -63.46
C THR A 178 -1.01 -11.47 -64.13
N LEU A 179 -0.75 -12.75 -63.87
CA LEU A 179 0.17 -13.61 -64.59
C LEU A 179 -0.55 -14.23 -65.81
N ALA A 180 0.04 -14.18 -67.01
CA ALA A 180 -0.15 -15.21 -68.05
C ALA A 180 0.88 -15.10 -69.18
N ALA A 181 1.55 -16.22 -69.45
CA ALA A 181 2.55 -16.43 -70.49
C ALA A 181 1.94 -16.62 -71.89
N ASN A 182 2.70 -16.32 -72.97
CA ASN A 182 3.14 -17.32 -73.96
C ASN A 182 3.97 -16.72 -75.12
N LYS A 183 5.13 -17.35 -75.35
CA LYS A 183 5.62 -17.92 -76.62
C LYS A 183 5.67 -17.09 -77.93
N ARG A 184 6.91 -17.08 -78.44
CA ARG A 184 7.42 -17.43 -79.80
C ARG A 184 7.90 -16.30 -80.72
N LYS A 185 9.19 -16.42 -81.04
CA LYS A 185 9.98 -16.05 -82.23
C LYS A 185 9.21 -15.55 -83.47
N ALA A 186 9.74 -14.47 -84.08
CA ALA A 186 10.34 -14.48 -85.42
C ALA A 186 11.40 -13.36 -85.46
#